data_AF-A0A482WA25-F1
#
_entry.id   AF-A0A482WA25-F1
#
_cell.length_a   1.000
_cell.length_b   1.000
_cell.length_c   1.000
_cell.angle_alpha   90.00
_cell.angle_beta   90.00
_cell.angle_gamma   90.00
#
_symmetry.space_group_name_H-M   'P 1'
#
loop_
_entity.id
_entity.type
_entity.pdbx_description
1 polymer ?
#
loop_
_entity_poly.entity_id
_entity_poly.type
_entity_poly.pdbx_seq_one_letter_code
_entity_poly.pdbx_strand_id
1 'polypeptide(L)' 'MWCEVRYAVGQRKRDELSRAIVQKLRPLHLVTSSVDAVLGRSATLPCDIEPGIREDRVYMVLWYRDTHTKPIYR' A
#
# COMPACT_ATOMS: atom_id res chain seq x y z
N MET A 1 -0.28 8.74 -10.71
CA MET A 1 0.34 8.86 -9.36
C MET A 1 -0.20 7.72 -8.51
N TRP A 2 0.64 7.00 -7.77
CA TRP A 2 0.24 5.83 -6.98
C TRP A 2 0.82 5.86 -5.57
N CYS A 3 0.19 5.08 -4.67
CA CYS A 3 0.63 4.86 -3.31
C CYS A 3 1.25 3.46 -3.15
N GLU A 4 2.37 3.36 -2.45
CA GLU A 4 2.98 2.12 -2.00
C GLU A 4 2.86 2.03 -0.47
N VAL A 5 2.22 0.97 0.02
CA VAL A 5 2.04 0.72 1.46
C VAL A 5 2.98 -0.38 1.90
N ARG A 6 3.66 -0.17 3.03
CA ARG A 6 4.52 -1.18 3.64
C ARG A 6 4.05 -1.57 5.03
N TYR A 7 4.01 -2.88 5.25
CA TYR A 7 3.57 -3.52 6.49
C TYR A 7 4.74 -4.15 7.25
N ALA A 8 4.73 -4.00 8.58
CA ALA A 8 5.66 -4.65 9.49
C ALA A 8 4.95 -5.87 10.06
N VAL A 9 5.44 -7.05 9.69
CA VAL A 9 4.81 -8.33 10.07
C VAL A 9 5.30 -8.77 11.44
N GLY A 10 4.37 -9.00 12.37
CA GLY A 10 4.67 -9.46 13.73
C GLY A 10 5.25 -10.87 13.75
N GLN A 11 6.53 -11.00 14.13
CA GLN A 11 7.21 -12.30 14.26
C GLN A 11 6.76 -13.03 15.54
N ARG A 12 5.92 -14.07 15.43
CA ARG A 12 5.67 -15.02 16.54
C ARG A 12 5.54 -16.51 16.12
N LYS A 13 6.58 -17.00 15.43
CA LYS A 13 7.28 -18.29 15.65
C LYS A 13 6.59 -19.68 15.48
N ARG A 14 5.33 -19.84 15.07
CA ARG A 14 4.77 -21.19 14.74
C ARG A 14 3.91 -21.30 13.47
N ASP A 15 3.63 -20.19 12.80
CA ASP A 15 2.68 -20.11 11.66
C ASP A 15 3.36 -19.86 10.29
N GLU A 16 4.68 -20.07 10.22
CA GLU A 16 5.53 -19.77 9.05
C GLU A 16 5.16 -20.57 7.79
N LEU A 17 4.77 -21.85 7.95
CA LEU A 17 4.42 -22.71 6.80
C LEU A 17 3.08 -22.30 6.16
N SER A 18 2.12 -21.87 6.99
CA SER A 18 0.77 -21.46 6.60
C SER A 18 0.76 -20.06 5.94
N ARG A 19 1.61 -19.14 6.41
CA ARG A 19 1.76 -17.78 5.86
C ARG A 19 2.33 -17.78 4.43
N ALA A 20 3.19 -18.75 4.13
CA ALA A 20 3.80 -18.92 2.81
C ALA A 20 2.78 -19.31 1.71
N ILE A 21 1.65 -19.92 2.08
CA ILE A 21 0.59 -20.33 1.13
C ILE A 21 -0.39 -19.17 0.88
N VAL A 22 -0.82 -18.46 1.93
CA VAL A 22 -1.81 -17.35 1.83
C VAL A 22 -1.24 -16.11 1.15
N GLN A 23 0.05 -15.80 1.33
CA GLN A 23 0.70 -14.68 0.64
C GLN A 23 0.99 -14.94 -0.84
N LYS A 24 1.07 -16.22 -1.25
CA LYS A 24 1.28 -16.61 -2.65
C LYS A 24 0.03 -16.51 -3.53
N LEU A 25 -1.16 -16.38 -2.93
CA LEU A 25 -2.46 -16.44 -3.62
C LEU A 25 -3.27 -15.13 -3.57
N ARG A 26 -2.73 -14.02 -3.03
CA ARG A 26 -3.40 -12.71 -3.16
C ARG A 26 -2.97 -12.03 -4.46
N PRO A 27 -3.83 -11.92 -5.49
CA PRO A 27 -3.64 -10.89 -6.48
C PRO A 27 -3.81 -9.55 -5.76
N LEU A 28 -2.76 -8.73 -5.77
CA LEU A 28 -2.88 -7.33 -5.40
C LEU A 28 -3.91 -6.73 -6.34
N HIS A 29 -5.09 -6.42 -5.79
CA HIS A 29 -6.05 -5.56 -6.47
C HIS A 29 -5.41 -4.18 -6.52
N LEU A 30 -4.66 -3.90 -7.61
CA LEU A 30 -4.16 -2.57 -7.90
C LEU A 30 -5.38 -1.74 -8.30
N VAL A 31 -6.01 -1.07 -7.33
CA VAL A 31 -7.01 -0.05 -7.63
C VAL A 31 -6.26 1.20 -8.07
N THR A 32 -5.96 1.29 -9.35
CA THR A 32 -5.55 2.55 -9.95
C THR A 32 -6.80 3.32 -10.33
N SER A 33 -7.24 4.24 -9.47
CA SER A 33 -8.35 5.14 -9.78
C SER A 33 -7.81 6.45 -10.36
N SER A 34 -8.44 6.92 -11.44
CA SER A 34 -8.19 8.26 -11.99
C SER A 34 -8.86 9.29 -11.09
N VAL A 35 -8.12 10.31 -10.66
CA VAL A 35 -8.64 11.43 -9.87
C VAL A 35 -8.47 12.71 -10.69
N ASP A 36 -9.59 13.35 -10.99
CA ASP A 36 -9.61 14.65 -11.67
C ASP A 36 -9.77 15.78 -10.64
N ALA A 37 -9.18 16.93 -10.94
CA ALA A 37 -9.30 18.12 -10.11
C ALA A 37 -9.23 19.41 -10.95
N VAL A 38 -9.83 20.48 -10.40
CA VAL A 38 -9.78 21.81 -11.01
C VAL A 38 -8.37 22.40 -10.88
N LEU A 39 -7.88 23.04 -11.95
CA LEU A 39 -6.59 23.71 -11.95
C LEU A 39 -6.45 24.70 -10.78
N GLY A 40 -5.29 24.66 -10.11
CA GLY A 40 -5.01 25.50 -8.94
C GLY A 40 -5.68 25.04 -7.64
N ARG A 41 -6.41 23.92 -7.63
CA ARG A 41 -6.98 23.30 -6.42
C ARG A 41 -6.23 22.04 -6.03
N SER A 42 -6.40 21.62 -4.78
CA SER A 42 -5.86 20.36 -4.28
C SER A 42 -6.81 19.20 -4.61
N ALA A 43 -6.24 18.02 -4.86
CA ALA A 43 -6.97 16.78 -5.05
C ALA A 43 -6.60 15.79 -3.93
N THR A 44 -7.57 15.01 -3.48
CA THR A 44 -7.33 13.92 -2.54
C THR A 44 -7.11 12.64 -3.33
N LEU A 45 -5.94 12.03 -3.18
CA LEU A 45 -5.64 10.76 -3.83
C LEU A 45 -6.02 9.59 -2.88
N PRO A 46 -6.68 8.54 -3.39
CA PRO A 46 -7.05 7.41 -2.56
C PRO A 46 -5.84 6.54 -2.23
N CYS A 47 -5.70 6.20 -0.95
CA CYS A 47 -4.73 5.23 -0.45
C CYS A 47 -5.30 4.48 0.75
N ASP A 48 -6.53 3.98 0.63
CA ASP A 48 -7.16 3.21 1.70
C ASP A 48 -6.36 1.92 1.96
N ILE A 49 -6.14 1.61 3.24
CA ILE A 49 -5.25 0.55 3.68
C ILE A 49 -5.99 -0.40 4.60
N GLU A 50 -6.11 -1.66 4.19
CA GLU A 50 -6.66 -2.73 5.01
C GLU A 50 -5.59 -3.82 5.21
N PRO A 51 -4.96 -3.90 6.39
CA PRO A 51 -3.97 -4.94 6.66
C PRO A 51 -4.63 -6.32 6.64
N GLY A 52 -4.02 -7.25 5.91
CA GLY A 52 -4.56 -8.60 5.75
C GLY A 52 -4.44 -9.49 7.00
N ILE A 53 -3.70 -9.06 8.01
CA ILE A 53 -3.42 -9.77 9.26
C ILE A 53 -3.45 -8.72 10.39
N ARG A 54 -4.12 -8.99 11.51
CA ARG A 54 -4.32 -8.01 12.60
C ARG A 54 -3.00 -7.60 13.29
N GLU A 55 -2.02 -8.48 13.25
CA GLU A 55 -0.67 -8.27 13.79
C GLU A 55 0.24 -7.50 12.82
N ASP A 56 -0.18 -7.34 11.56
CA ASP A 56 0.52 -6.51 10.59
C ASP A 56 0.18 -5.06 10.85
N ARG A 57 1.22 -4.25 11.05
CA ARG A 57 1.07 -2.81 11.25
C ARG A 57 1.61 -2.08 10.05
N VAL A 58 0.84 -1.12 9.53
CA VAL A 58 1.35 -0.18 8.53
C VAL A 58 2.44 0.64 9.20
N TYR A 59 3.67 0.56 8.68
CA TYR A 59 4.78 1.35 9.21
C TYR A 59 5.17 2.49 8.28
N MET A 60 4.74 2.45 7.01
CA MET A 60 5.09 3.46 6.02
C MET A 60 4.10 3.50 4.86
N VAL A 61 3.81 4.72 4.40
CA VAL A 61 2.98 5.02 3.22
C VAL A 61 3.77 5.98 2.34
N LEU A 62 4.00 5.62 1.08
CA LEU A 62 4.81 6.40 0.14
C LEU A 62 4.04 6.72 -1.13
N TRP A 63 4.21 7.94 -1.65
CA TRP A 63 3.54 8.41 -2.86
C TRP A 63 4.52 8.65 -3.99
N TYR A 64 4.19 8.18 -5.20
CA TYR A 64 5.04 8.29 -6.39
C TYR A 64 4.27 8.86 -7.57
N ARG A 65 4.90 9.77 -8.33
CA ARG A 65 4.41 10.18 -9.65
C ARG A 65 4.79 9.13 -10.70
N ASP A 66 4.02 9.02 -11.77
CA ASP A 66 3.99 7.81 -12.61
C ASP A 66 5.34 7.32 -13.14
N THR A 67 6.25 8.23 -13.46
CA THR A 67 7.57 7.87 -13.99
C THR A 67 8.70 8.09 -12.98
N HIS A 68 8.37 8.47 -11.75
CA HIS A 68 9.35 8.88 -10.76
C HIS A 68 9.64 7.72 -9.81
N THR A 69 10.93 7.45 -9.61
CA THR A 69 11.43 6.40 -8.72
C THR A 69 11.66 6.89 -7.29
N LYS A 70 11.50 8.20 -7.05
CA LYS A 70 11.63 8.82 -5.73
C LYS A 70 10.26 9.20 -5.20
N PRO A 71 9.94 8.87 -3.94
CA PRO A 71 8.68 9.25 -3.34
C PRO A 71 8.61 10.75 -3.08
N ILE A 72 7.40 11.28 -3.04
CA ILE A 72 7.11 12.67 -2.70
C ILE A 72 7.03 12.77 -1.17
N TYR A 73 7.96 13.52 -0.59
CA TYR A 73 7.91 13.99 0.79
C TYR A 73 7.45 15.45 0.72
N ARG A 74 6.32 15.78 1.33
CA ARG A 74 5.83 17.15 1.40
C ARG A 74 5.71 17.57 2.85
#